data_AF-A0AAU5XCG2-F1
#
_entry.id   AF-A0AAU5XCG2-F1
#
_cell.length_a   1.000
_cell.length_b   1.000
_cell.length_c   1.000
_cell.angle_alpha   90.00
_cell.angle_beta   90.00
_cell.angle_gamma   90.00
#
_symmetry.space_group_name_H-M   'P 1'
#
loop_
_entity.id
_entity.type
_entity.pdbx_description
1 polymer ?
#
loop_
_entity_poly.entity_id
_entity_poly.type
_entity_poly.pdbx_seq_one_letter_code
_entity_poly.pdbx_strand_id
1 'polypeptide(L)' 'MTANDSTADPRLVTEIGMALARGGLPATGQEIAKLVAGYDAQNLGVAMLYAVPEARYADPGLRFQAGARIADWSD' A
#
# COMPACT_ATOMS: atom_id res chain seq x y z
N MET A 1 23.66 -7.85 -11.25
CA MET A 1 22.33 -8.13 -10.67
C MET A 1 21.30 -7.56 -11.64
N THR A 2 21.00 -8.31 -12.69
CA THR A 2 20.12 -7.90 -13.79
C THR A 2 18.72 -8.45 -13.50
N ALA A 3 17.84 -7.61 -12.96
CA ALA A 3 16.43 -7.93 -12.86
C ALA A 3 15.82 -7.86 -14.26
N ASN A 4 15.72 -9.04 -14.86
CA ASN A 4 14.60 -9.55 -15.62
C ASN A 4 13.78 -8.51 -16.41
N ASP A 5 13.94 -8.56 -17.74
CA ASP A 5 13.06 -8.00 -18.76
C ASP A 5 11.71 -8.75 -18.73
N SER A 6 11.02 -8.64 -17.59
CA SER A 6 9.67 -9.13 -17.39
C SER A 6 8.75 -8.09 -17.97
N THR A 7 8.19 -8.36 -19.15
CA THR A 7 6.89 -7.80 -19.49
C THR A 7 6.00 -7.93 -18.26
N ALA A 8 5.56 -6.79 -17.70
CA ALA A 8 4.70 -6.72 -16.53
C ALA A 8 3.69 -7.87 -16.54
N ASP A 9 3.62 -8.69 -15.48
CA ASP A 9 2.63 -9.78 -15.39
C ASP A 9 1.26 -9.19 -15.69
N PRO A 10 0.57 -9.61 -16.76
CA PRO A 10 -0.68 -8.99 -17.19
C PRO A 10 -1.77 -9.09 -16.12
N ARG A 11 -1.65 -10.06 -15.20
CA ARG A 11 -2.55 -10.19 -14.04
C ARG A 11 -2.32 -9.07 -13.04
N LEU A 12 -1.07 -8.73 -12.76
CA LEU A 12 -0.72 -7.64 -11.83
C LEU A 12 -1.16 -6.27 -12.37
N VAL A 13 -1.00 -6.04 -13.68
CA VAL A 13 -1.55 -4.85 -14.36
C VAL A 13 -3.06 -4.75 -14.15
N THR A 14 -3.77 -5.87 -14.33
CA THR A 14 -5.23 -5.94 -14.16
C THR A 14 -5.65 -5.69 -12.71
N GLU A 15 -4.95 -6.30 -11.75
CA GLU A 15 -5.24 -6.17 -10.32
C GLU A 15 -5.04 -4.74 -9.81
N ILE A 16 -3.92 -4.11 -10.18
CA ILE A 16 -3.65 -2.71 -9.83
C ILE A 16 -4.70 -1.79 -10.46
N GLY A 17 -5.03 -1.99 -11.74
CA GLY A 17 -6.08 -1.22 -12.41
C GLY A 17 -7.44 -1.36 -11.73
N MET A 18 -7.84 -2.57 -11.35
CA MET A 18 -9.09 -2.81 -10.61
C MET A 18 -9.09 -2.17 -9.22
N ALA A 19 -7.96 -2.23 -8.50
CA ALA A 19 -7.86 -1.63 -7.17
C ALA A 19 -8.03 -0.10 -7.24
N LEU A 20 -7.36 0.54 -8.19
CA LEU A 20 -7.45 1.98 -8.44
C LEU A 20 -8.88 2.38 -8.86
N ALA A 21 -9.50 1.63 -9.76
CA ALA A 21 -10.89 1.87 -10.17
C ALA A 21 -11.87 1.79 -8.99
N ARG A 22 -11.74 0.79 -8.10
CA ARG A 22 -12.55 0.68 -6.88
C ARG A 22 -12.33 1.83 -5.90
N GLY A 23 -11.13 2.40 -5.88
CA GLY A 23 -10.81 3.60 -5.09
C GLY A 23 -11.31 4.90 -5.71
N GLY A 24 -11.91 4.87 -6.91
CA GLY A 24 -12.28 6.08 -7.64
C GLY A 24 -11.07 6.87 -8.16
N LEU A 25 -9.93 6.21 -8.35
CA LEU A 25 -8.67 6.78 -8.79
C LEU A 25 -8.39 6.34 -10.23
N PRO A 26 -8.90 7.04 -11.27
CA PRO A 26 -8.59 6.68 -12.64
C PRO A 26 -7.09 6.87 -12.90
N ALA A 27 -6.45 5.87 -13.51
CA ALA A 27 -5.03 5.89 -13.83
C ALA A 27 -4.81 5.55 -15.31
N THR A 28 -3.86 6.24 -15.92
CA THR A 28 -3.38 5.96 -17.26
C THR A 28 -2.55 4.67 -17.28
N GLY A 29 -2.40 4.07 -18.46
CA GLY A 29 -1.54 2.88 -18.62
C GLY A 29 -0.08 3.14 -18.20
N GLN A 30 0.42 4.36 -18.35
CA GLN A 30 1.77 4.75 -17.93
C GLN A 30 1.90 4.79 -16.40
N GLU A 31 0.88 5.27 -15.69
CA GLU A 31 0.85 5.28 -14.23
C GLU A 31 0.76 3.86 -13.68
N ILE A 32 -0.07 3.01 -14.29
CA ILE A 32 -0.17 1.59 -13.93
C ILE A 32 1.18 0.90 -14.14
N ALA A 33 1.87 1.16 -15.26
CA ALA A 33 3.18 0.57 -15.53
C ALA A 33 4.23 0.97 -14.46
N LYS A 34 4.21 2.24 -13.99
CA LYS A 34 5.10 2.69 -12.90
C LYS A 34 4.78 1.99 -11.59
N LEU A 35 3.50 1.80 -11.27
CA LEU A 35 3.08 1.09 -10.06
C LEU A 35 3.48 -0.39 -10.10
N VAL A 36 3.29 -1.05 -11.25
CA VAL A 36 3.72 -2.44 -11.46
C VAL A 36 5.24 -2.58 -11.29
N ALA A 37 6.03 -1.67 -11.87
CA ALA A 37 7.48 -1.70 -11.73
C ALA A 37 7.97 -1.56 -10.27
N GLY A 38 7.20 -0.89 -9.41
CA GLY A 38 7.50 -0.74 -7.99
C GLY A 38 6.88 -1.80 -7.08
N TYR A 39 6.01 -2.67 -7.61
CA TYR A 39 5.16 -3.55 -6.80
C TYR A 39 5.97 -4.54 -5.95
N ASP A 40 6.98 -5.19 -6.52
CA ASP A 40 7.77 -6.20 -5.79
C ASP A 40 8.50 -5.60 -4.58
N ALA A 41 9.05 -4.40 -4.72
CA ALA A 41 9.70 -3.69 -3.63
C ALA A 41 8.70 -3.31 -2.52
N GLN A 42 7.49 -2.88 -2.90
CA GLN A 42 6.41 -2.57 -1.95
C GLN A 42 5.93 -3.84 -1.23
N ASN A 43 5.73 -4.92 -1.97
CA ASN A 43 5.30 -6.21 -1.43
C ASN A 43 6.33 -6.79 -0.47
N LEU A 44 7.62 -6.68 -0.79
CA LEU A 44 8.70 -7.03 0.13
C LEU A 44 8.65 -6.18 1.41
N GLY A 45 8.43 -4.87 1.28
CA GLY A 45 8.24 -3.97 2.42
C GLY A 45 7.11 -4.43 3.35
N VAL A 46 5.96 -4.80 2.78
CA VAL A 46 4.83 -5.35 3.54
C VAL A 46 5.20 -6.68 4.20
N ALA A 47 5.85 -7.59 3.48
CA ALA A 47 6.29 -8.87 4.04
C ALA A 47 7.24 -8.69 5.24
N MET A 48 8.12 -7.69 5.19
CA MET A 48 9.03 -7.36 6.31
C MET A 48 8.28 -6.87 7.55
N LEU A 49 7.16 -6.15 7.41
CA LEU A 49 6.34 -5.77 8.56
C LEU A 49 5.76 -6.99 9.29
N TYR A 50 5.49 -8.08 8.56
CA TYR A 50 4.98 -9.34 9.12
C TYR A 50 6.06 -10.37 9.45
N ALA A 51 7.34 -10.07 9.16
CA ALA A 51 8.45 -10.98 9.41
C ALA A 51 8.79 -11.12 10.90
N VAL A 52 8.27 -10.22 11.75
CA VAL A 52 8.42 -10.26 13.21
C VAL A 52 7.11 -10.82 13.81
N PRO A 53 7.05 -12.09 14.24
CA PRO A 53 5.83 -12.71 14.77
C PRO A 53 5.24 -11.94 15.96
N GLU A 54 6.09 -11.35 16.79
CA GLU A 54 5.71 -10.56 17.96
C GLU A 54 5.03 -9.25 17.57
N ALA A 55 5.36 -8.68 16.41
CA ALA A 55 4.72 -7.47 15.88
C ALA A 55 3.29 -7.74 15.36
N ARG A 56 2.97 -9.01 15.04
CA ARG A 56 1.66 -9.40 14.48
C ARG A 56 0.49 -9.15 15.43
N TYR A 57 0.74 -9.24 16.74
CA TYR A 57 -0.24 -9.02 17.81
C TYR A 57 0.16 -7.86 18.73
N ALA A 58 1.18 -7.08 18.34
CA ALA A 58 1.53 -5.88 19.05
C ALA A 58 0.34 -4.91 19.04
N ASP A 59 0.22 -4.15 20.13
CA ASP A 59 -0.80 -3.13 20.24
C ASP A 59 -0.72 -2.17 19.03
N PRO A 60 -1.81 -1.91 18.30
CA PRO A 60 -1.79 -0.92 17.23
C PRO A 60 -1.21 0.40 17.74
N GLY A 61 -0.27 0.96 16.97
CA GLY A 61 0.42 2.21 17.32
C GLY A 61 -0.53 3.40 17.51
N LEU A 62 -1.77 3.30 17.02
CA LEU A 62 -2.85 4.23 17.31
C LEU A 62 -4.12 3.48 17.70
N ARG A 63 -4.67 3.80 18.86
CA ARG A 63 -6.00 3.36 19.29
C ARG A 63 -6.99 4.49 19.15
N PHE A 64 -8.20 4.17 18.71
CA PHE A 64 -9.31 5.10 18.83
C PHE A 64 -9.60 5.38 20.31
N GLN A 65 -9.72 6.66 20.66
CA GLN A 65 -10.17 7.10 21.98
C GLN A 65 -11.41 7.97 21.81
N ALA A 66 -12.56 7.47 22.27
CA ALA A 66 -13.84 8.16 22.17
C ALA A 66 -13.89 9.51 22.94
N GLY A 67 -12.92 9.76 23.81
CA GLY A 67 -12.80 10.99 24.59
C GLY A 67 -12.03 12.12 23.92
N ALA A 68 -11.47 11.90 22.72
CA ALA A 68 -10.75 12.96 22.00
C ALA A 68 -11.72 14.09 21.64
N ARG A 69 -11.56 15.24 22.30
CA ARG A 69 -12.26 16.48 21.96
C ARG A 69 -11.32 17.35 21.14
N ILE A 70 -11.84 18.00 20.12
CA ILE A 70 -11.14 19.12 19.48
C ILE A 70 -11.02 20.19 20.56
N ALA A 71 -9.79 20.55 20.93
CA ALA A 71 -9.56 21.73 21.76
C ALA A 71 -9.98 22.95 20.93
N ASP A 72 -10.84 23.79 21.49
CA ASP A 72 -11.16 25.07 20.87
C ASP A 72 -9.88 25.91 20.82
N TRP A 73 -9.57 26.48 19.66
CA TRP A 73 -8.33 27.22 19.41
C TRP A 73 -8.32 28.63 20.05
N SER A 74 -9.35 28.95 20.85
CA SER A 74 -9.66 30.29 21.32
C SER A 74 -9.31 30.54 22.80
N ASP A 75 -8.62 29.59 23.43
CA ASP A 75 -7.90 29.80 24.70
C ASP A 75 -6.57 30.58 24.48
#